data_AF-A0A356DZN0-F1
#
_entry.id   AF-A0A356DZN0-F1
#
_cell.length_a   1.000
_cell.length_b   1.000
_cell.length_c   1.000
_cell.angle_alpha   90.00
_cell.angle_beta   90.00
_cell.angle_gamma   90.00
#
_symmetry.space_group_name_H-M   'P 1'
#
loop_
_entity.id
_entity.type
_entity.pdbx_description
1 polymer ?
#
loop_
_entity_poly.entity_id
_entity_poly.type
_entity_poly.pdbx_seq_one_letter_code
_entity_poly.pdbx_strand_id
1 'polypeptide(L)'
;LLDAIQNHEVLSGIPGLNDDEALRALQTIRGVGAKVASCVLAFAYHRQQAFPLDTWMLKVMKKHYPGRDASYFAPYAALAQQYLFHYERTQGGLP
;
A
#
# COMPACT_ATOMS: atom_id res chain seq x y z
N LEU A 1 14.80 13.32 4.81
CA LEU A 1 15.80 12.34 5.28
C LEU A 1 16.03 12.46 6.78
N LEU A 2 16.41 13.64 7.29
CA LEU A 2 16.59 13.87 8.73
C LEU A 2 15.36 13.48 9.58
N ASP A 3 14.16 13.84 9.13
CA ASP A 3 12.90 13.49 9.82
C ASP A 3 12.66 11.98 9.94
N ALA A 4 12.92 11.21 8.88
CA ALA A 4 12.77 9.75 8.91
C ALA A 4 13.81 9.06 9.80
N ILE A 5 15.03 9.60 9.87
CA ILE A 5 16.08 9.12 10.78
C ILE A 5 15.67 9.41 12.23
N GLN A 6 15.13 10.60 12.50
CA GLN A 6 14.68 10.98 13.83
C GLN A 6 13.46 10.17 14.30
N ASN A 7 12.55 9.84 13.39
CA ASN A 7 11.34 9.07 13.68
C ASN A 7 11.49 7.56 13.43
N HIS A 8 12.72 7.02 13.37
CA HIS A 8 12.94 5.60 13.08
C HIS A 8 12.30 4.67 14.13
N GLU A 9 12.12 5.13 15.37
CA GLU A 9 11.41 4.39 16.43
C GLU A 9 9.95 4.08 16.06
N VAL A 10 9.32 4.87 15.19
CA VAL A 10 7.98 4.57 14.67
C VAL A 10 7.97 3.20 14.01
N LEU A 11 9.04 2.83 13.30
CA LEU A 11 9.14 1.58 12.55
C LEU A 11 9.16 0.35 13.45
N SER A 12 9.73 0.43 14.65
CA SER A 12 9.76 -0.72 15.57
C SER A 12 8.41 -0.98 16.24
N GLY A 13 7.54 0.04 16.35
CA GLY A 13 6.19 -0.09 16.91
C GLY A 13 5.15 -0.69 15.95
N ILE A 14 5.37 -0.60 14.63
CA ILE A 14 4.40 -1.02 13.60
C ILE A 14 3.87 -2.46 13.76
N PRO A 15 4.68 -3.48 14.11
CA PRO A 15 4.17 -4.85 14.29
C PRO A 15 3.09 -4.97 15.38
N GLY A 16 3.10 -4.11 16.39
CA GLY A 16 2.14 -4.13 17.50
C GLY A 16 0.83 -3.40 17.23
N LEU A 17 0.72 -2.68 16.10
CA LEU A 17 -0.46 -1.89 15.74
C LEU A 17 -1.40 -2.67 14.83
N ASN A 18 -2.69 -2.32 14.83
CA ASN A 18 -3.60 -2.75 13.77
C ASN A 18 -3.31 -1.98 12.46
N ASP A 19 -3.88 -2.41 11.34
CA ASP A 19 -3.52 -1.89 10.02
C ASP A 19 -3.80 -0.38 9.86
N ASP A 20 -4.91 0.10 10.42
CA ASP A 20 -5.29 1.52 10.39
C ASP A 20 -4.37 2.39 11.25
N GLU A 21 -4.02 1.91 12.45
CA GLU A 21 -3.07 2.57 13.34
C GLU A 21 -1.67 2.60 12.75
N ALA A 22 -1.22 1.48 12.19
CA ALA A 22 0.06 1.36 11.54
C ALA A 22 0.18 2.31 10.34
N LEU A 23 -0.88 2.44 9.54
CA LEU A 23 -0.93 3.39 8.42
C LEU A 23 -0.79 4.83 8.91
N ARG A 24 -1.55 5.22 9.94
CA ARG A 24 -1.47 6.56 10.55
C ARG A 24 -0.12 6.83 11.18
N ALA A 25 0.47 5.85 11.85
CA ALA A 25 1.79 5.97 12.46
C ALA A 25 2.87 6.24 11.40
N LEU A 26 2.86 5.52 10.28
CA LEU A 26 3.81 5.75 9.19
C LEU A 26 3.66 7.14 8.56
N GLN A 27 2.44 7.68 8.52
CA GLN A 27 2.15 9.01 7.96
C GLN A 27 2.64 10.18 8.82
N THR A 28 3.09 9.94 10.06
CA THR A 28 3.71 11.00 10.89
C THR A 28 5.09 11.38 10.36
N ILE A 29 5.74 10.50 9.59
CA ILE A 29 7.03 10.74 8.95
C ILE A 29 6.83 11.72 7.79
N ARG A 30 7.53 12.85 7.81
CA ARG A 30 7.42 13.89 6.78
C ARG A 30 7.72 13.32 5.38
N GLY A 31 6.74 13.44 4.48
CA GLY A 31 6.83 12.95 3.11
C GLY A 31 6.23 11.55 2.90
N VAL A 32 5.77 10.88 3.96
CA VAL A 32 5.05 9.60 3.87
C VAL A 32 3.55 9.87 3.85
N GLY A 33 2.95 9.81 2.65
CA GLY A 33 1.49 9.83 2.48
C GLY A 33 0.88 8.42 2.50
N ALA A 34 -0.45 8.32 2.37
CA ALA A 34 -1.20 7.05 2.35
C ALA A 34 -0.62 6.00 1.40
N LYS A 35 -0.31 6.38 0.16
CA LYS A 35 0.27 5.44 -0.83
C LYS A 35 1.59 4.85 -0.33
N VAL A 36 2.49 5.69 0.17
CA VAL A 36 3.83 5.26 0.63
C VAL A 36 3.70 4.42 1.90
N ALA A 37 2.87 4.84 2.85
CA ALA A 37 2.59 4.07 4.06
C ALA A 37 2.04 2.67 3.72
N SER A 38 1.07 2.56 2.81
CA SER A 38 0.55 1.26 2.37
C SER A 38 1.60 0.39 1.69
N CYS A 39 2.51 0.96 0.89
CA CYS A 39 3.64 0.20 0.33
C CYS A 39 4.55 -0.35 1.45
N VAL A 40 4.85 0.46 2.46
CA VAL A 40 5.69 0.03 3.59
C VAL A 40 5.00 -1.11 4.34
N LEU A 41 3.70 -1.01 4.64
CA LEU A 41 2.94 -2.08 5.30
C LEU A 41 2.92 -3.37 4.49
N ALA A 42 2.70 -3.28 3.18
CA ALA A 42 2.66 -4.45 2.29
C ALA A 42 4.04 -5.13 2.18
N PHE A 43 5.10 -4.36 1.97
CA PHE A 43 6.42 -4.90 1.57
C PHE A 43 7.37 -5.15 2.74
N ALA A 44 7.37 -4.29 3.76
CA ALA A 44 8.27 -4.41 4.90
C ALA A 44 7.66 -5.17 6.08
N TYR A 45 6.33 -5.13 6.22
CA TYR A 45 5.62 -5.73 7.36
C TYR A 45 4.65 -6.85 6.97
N HIS A 46 4.66 -7.28 5.71
CA HIS A 46 3.84 -8.38 5.18
C HIS A 46 2.34 -8.26 5.45
N ARG A 47 1.80 -7.05 5.64
CA ARG A 47 0.38 -6.82 5.91
C ARG A 47 -0.46 -7.11 4.66
N GLN A 48 -1.08 -8.29 4.61
CA GLN A 48 -1.76 -8.79 3.40
C GLN A 48 -3.03 -8.02 3.02
N GLN A 49 -3.60 -7.24 3.94
CA GLN A 49 -4.74 -6.36 3.65
C GLN A 49 -4.32 -5.00 3.08
N ALA A 50 -3.02 -4.64 3.13
CA ALA A 50 -2.54 -3.39 2.59
C ALA A 50 -2.61 -3.40 1.05
N PHE A 51 -3.27 -2.39 0.47
CA PHE A 51 -3.45 -2.28 -0.97
C PHE A 51 -2.95 -0.91 -1.46
N PRO A 52 -1.69 -0.80 -1.88
CA PRO A 52 -1.13 0.47 -2.35
C PRO A 52 -1.85 0.98 -3.62
N LEU A 53 -2.62 2.06 -3.49
CA LEU A 53 -3.29 2.73 -4.61
C LEU A 53 -2.41 3.87 -5.14
N ASP A 54 -1.71 3.61 -6.25
CA ASP A 54 -1.06 4.64 -7.05
C ASP A 54 -1.88 4.98 -8.30
N THR A 55 -1.36 5.85 -9.16
CA THR A 55 -2.06 6.27 -10.38
C THR A 55 -2.35 5.13 -11.35
N TRP A 56 -1.53 4.08 -11.37
CA TRP A 56 -1.75 2.89 -12.20
C TRP A 56 -2.80 1.98 -11.59
N MET A 57 -2.71 1.70 -10.29
CA MET A 57 -3.69 0.87 -9.59
C MET A 57 -5.07 1.51 -9.55
N LEU A 58 -5.17 2.85 -9.47
CA LEU A 58 -6.44 3.55 -9.62
C LEU A 58 -7.07 3.30 -11.01
N LYS A 59 -6.26 3.31 -12.07
CA LYS A 59 -6.72 2.98 -13.43
C LYS A 59 -7.14 1.50 -13.54
N VAL A 60 -6.39 0.58 -12.92
CA VAL A 60 -6.73 -0.86 -12.85
C VAL A 60 -8.09 -1.06 -12.20
N MET A 61 -8.30 -0.49 -11.01
CA MET A 61 -9.55 -0.63 -10.29
C MET A 61 -10.71 -0.08 -11.10
N LYS A 62 -10.54 1.09 -11.73
CA LYS A 62 -11.56 1.69 -12.59
C LYS A 62 -11.90 0.84 -13.82
N LYS A 63 -10.89 0.24 -14.48
CA LYS A 63 -11.06 -0.51 -15.73
C LYS A 63 -11.60 -1.92 -15.49
N HIS A 64 -11.00 -2.65 -14.57
CA HIS A 64 -11.24 -4.08 -14.39
C HIS A 64 -12.18 -4.41 -13.23
N TYR A 65 -12.29 -3.51 -12.24
CA TYR A 65 -13.04 -3.74 -11.00
C TYR A 65 -13.94 -2.55 -10.64
N PRO A 66 -14.83 -2.09 -11.55
CA PRO A 66 -15.66 -0.93 -11.31
C PRO A 66 -16.57 -1.12 -10.09
N GLY A 67 -16.59 -0.13 -9.20
CA GLY A 67 -17.38 -0.16 -7.97
C GLY A 67 -16.84 -1.09 -6.86
N ARG A 68 -15.65 -1.68 -7.05
CA ARG A 68 -14.98 -2.48 -6.02
C ARG A 68 -13.85 -1.69 -5.37
N ASP A 69 -13.55 -2.03 -4.12
CA ASP A 69 -12.40 -1.55 -3.38
C ASP A 69 -11.42 -2.69 -3.04
N ALA A 70 -10.37 -2.39 -2.28
CA ALA A 70 -9.33 -3.34 -1.91
C ALA A 70 -9.85 -4.59 -1.17
N SER A 71 -10.96 -4.48 -0.43
CA SER A 71 -11.55 -5.61 0.31
C SER A 71 -12.01 -6.75 -0.61
N TYR A 72 -12.26 -6.45 -1.89
CA TYR A 72 -12.57 -7.46 -2.91
C TYR A 72 -11.47 -8.51 -3.06
N PHE A 73 -10.22 -8.17 -2.75
CA PHE A 73 -9.06 -9.06 -2.85
C PHE A 73 -8.68 -9.70 -1.51
N ALA A 74 -9.48 -9.53 -0.47
CA ALA A 74 -9.22 -10.15 0.82
C ALA A 74 -9.19 -11.70 0.71
N PRO A 75 -8.34 -12.38 1.50
CA PRO A 75 -7.42 -11.83 2.50
C PRO A 75 -6.04 -11.44 1.93
N TYR A 76 -5.85 -11.47 0.61
CA TYR A 76 -4.54 -11.33 -0.06
C TYR A 76 -4.45 -10.09 -0.95
N ALA A 77 -4.96 -8.96 -0.46
CA ALA A 77 -5.02 -7.71 -1.23
C ALA A 77 -3.62 -7.25 -1.68
N ALA A 78 -2.62 -7.32 -0.81
CA ALA A 78 -1.23 -6.96 -1.15
C ALA A 78 -0.68 -7.82 -2.31
N LEU A 79 -0.95 -9.12 -2.28
CA LEU A 79 -0.53 -10.05 -3.33
C LEU A 79 -1.27 -9.77 -4.65
N ALA A 80 -2.57 -9.55 -4.60
CA ALA A 80 -3.36 -9.17 -5.78
C ALA A 80 -2.83 -7.88 -6.41
N GLN A 81 -2.52 -6.87 -5.59
CA GLN A 81 -1.95 -5.61 -6.06
C GLN A 81 -0.63 -5.83 -6.83
N GLN A 82 0.25 -6.70 -6.35
CA GLN A 82 1.52 -7.04 -7.03
C GLN A 82 1.27 -7.62 -8.42
N TYR A 83 0.38 -8.61 -8.54
CA TYR A 83 0.07 -9.24 -9.83
C TYR A 83 -0.60 -8.28 -10.80
N LEU A 84 -1.56 -7.49 -10.33
CA LEU A 84 -2.25 -6.49 -11.14
C LEU A 84 -1.27 -5.43 -11.65
N PHE A 85 -0.42 -4.91 -10.77
CA PHE A 85 0.59 -3.92 -11.15
C PHE A 85 1.58 -4.50 -12.16
N HIS A 86 2.08 -5.72 -11.92
CA HIS A 86 3.00 -6.39 -12.84
C HIS A 86 2.37 -6.62 -14.21
N TYR A 87 1.15 -7.14 -14.26
CA TYR A 87 0.41 -7.36 -15.49
C TYR A 87 0.26 -6.07 -16.28
N GLU A 88 -0.16 -4.97 -15.65
CA GLU A 88 -0.35 -3.71 -16.36
C GLU A 88 0.95 -3.09 -16.88
N ARG A 89 2.05 -3.25 -16.14
CA ARG A 89 3.35 -2.71 -16.52
C ARG A 89 4.03 -3.51 -17.64
N THR A 90 3.63 -4.76 -17.84
CA THR A 90 4.29 -5.68 -18.80
C THR A 90 3.40 -6.08 -19.98
N GLN A 91 2.08 -6.16 -19.79
CA GLN A 91 1.12 -6.70 -20.76
C GLN A 91 -0.13 -5.83 -20.94
N GLY A 92 -0.69 -5.29 -19.85
CA GLY A 92 -2.04 -4.72 -19.82
C GLY A 92 -2.20 -3.37 -20.53
N GLY A 93 -1.08 -2.68 -20.80
CA GLY A 93 -1.03 -1.54 -21.70
C GLY A 93 -1.99 -0.41 -21.31
N LEU A 94 -2.22 -0.20 -20.01
CA LEU A 94 -2.96 0.97 -19.56
C LEU A 94 -2.28 2.25 -20.11
N PRO A 95 -3.03 3.13 -20.78
CA PRO A 95 -2.49 4.35 -21.38
C PRO A 95 -1.98 5.33 -20.31
#